data_AF-A0ABD1VTX0-F1
#
_entry.id   AF-A0ABD1VTX0-F1
#
_cell.length_a   1.000
_cell.length_b   1.000
_cell.length_c   1.000
_cell.angle_alpha   90.00
_cell.angle_beta   90.00
_cell.angle_gamma   90.00
#
_symmetry.space_group_name_H-M   'P 1'
#
loop_
_entity.id
_entity.type
_entity.pdbx_description
1 polymer ?
#
loop_
_entity_poly.entity_id
_entity_poly.type
_entity_poly.pdbx_seq_one_letter_code
_entity_poly.pdbx_strand_id
1 'polypeptide(L)'
;MLKTFGCTAFSHQSEGKLELRARKCVFLGYPEGVKGYRLWDRSQSGVKIIISRDVKFNESEMPCLESEKQQETISGESPVEVERVSTPLPVSLVRWRVITNKISRL
;
A
#
# COMPACT_ATOMS: atom_id res chain seq x y z
N MET A 1 -11.42 21.25 5.79
CA MET A 1 -11.48 20.36 4.62
C MET A 1 -11.23 18.94 5.09
N LEU A 2 -12.13 18.00 4.76
CA LEU A 2 -12.01 16.59 5.13
C LEU A 2 -11.11 15.85 4.15
N LYS A 3 -10.49 14.76 4.61
CA LYS A 3 -9.63 13.90 3.81
C LYS A 3 -10.30 12.56 3.52
N THR A 4 -10.00 12.00 2.36
CA THR A 4 -10.59 10.74 1.90
C THR A 4 -10.02 9.55 2.68
N PHE A 5 -10.87 8.83 3.42
CA PHE A 5 -10.47 7.66 4.20
C PHE A 5 -9.90 6.55 3.31
N GLY A 6 -8.88 5.86 3.80
CA GLY A 6 -8.25 4.75 3.09
C GLY A 6 -7.23 5.17 2.02
N CYS A 7 -6.99 6.46 1.81
CA CYS A 7 -6.00 6.92 0.84
C CYS A 7 -4.56 6.68 1.30
N THR A 8 -3.64 6.65 0.35
CA THR A 8 -2.20 6.66 0.63
C THR A 8 -1.82 7.98 1.30
N ALA A 9 -1.08 7.85 2.40
CA ALA A 9 -0.57 8.97 3.17
C ALA A 9 0.92 8.80 3.45
N PHE A 10 1.68 9.88 3.35
CA PHE A 10 3.10 9.90 3.69
C PHE A 10 3.32 10.72 4.96
N SER A 11 3.73 10.06 6.04
CA SER A 11 4.08 10.74 7.29
C SER A 11 5.58 11.04 7.33
N HIS A 12 5.94 12.25 7.74
CA HIS A 12 7.33 12.58 8.01
C HIS A 12 7.79 11.94 9.33
N GLN A 13 8.90 11.20 9.29
CA GLN A 13 9.53 10.62 10.49
C GLN A 13 10.98 11.11 10.56
N SER A 14 11.35 11.76 11.67
CA SER A 14 12.66 12.36 11.88
C SER A 14 13.57 11.46 12.74
N GLU A 15 13.71 10.19 12.36
CA GLU A 15 14.63 9.28 13.06
C GLU A 15 16.02 9.45 12.44
N GLY A 16 16.80 10.40 12.95
CA GLY A 16 18.22 10.52 12.59
C GLY A 16 18.54 11.19 11.24
N LYS A 17 19.83 11.46 11.04
CA LYS A 17 20.36 12.35 9.99
C LYS A 17 20.45 11.68 8.60
N LEU A 18 20.25 10.36 8.52
CA LEU A 18 20.45 9.54 7.31
C LEU A 18 19.30 8.56 7.01
N GLU A 19 18.20 8.54 7.75
CA GLU A 19 17.10 7.59 7.48
C GLU A 19 16.01 8.16 6.55
N LEU A 20 15.19 7.25 6.01
CA LEU A 20 14.02 7.53 5.20
C LEU A 20 13.08 8.51 5.92
N ARG A 21 13.04 9.75 5.42
CA ARG A 21 12.28 10.85 6.02
C ARG A 21 10.77 10.69 5.92
N ALA A 22 10.27 9.85 5.01
CA ALA A 22 8.85 9.68 4.77
C ALA A 22 8.47 8.21 4.79
N ARG A 23 7.49 7.85 5.62
CA ARG A 23 6.90 6.51 5.63
C ARG A 23 5.56 6.49 4.90
N LYS A 24 5.37 5.49 4.05
CA LYS A 24 4.10 5.21 3.36
C LYS A 24 3.14 4.55 4.34
N CYS A 25 1.96 5.13 4.48
CA CYS A 25 0.92 4.72 5.40
C CYS A 25 -0.46 4.82 4.73
N VAL A 26 -1.49 4.31 5.41
CA VAL A 26 -2.89 4.43 4.99
C VAL A 26 -3.62 5.36 5.95
N PHE A 27 -4.38 6.33 5.44
CA PHE A 27 -5.16 7.22 6.28
C PHE A 27 -6.39 6.50 6.88
N LEU A 28 -6.45 6.43 8.21
CA LEU A 28 -7.54 5.79 8.95
C LEU A 28 -8.59 6.78 9.45
N GLY A 29 -8.21 8.03 9.72
CA GLY A 29 -9.15 9.03 10.22
C GLY A 29 -8.56 10.00 11.23
N TYR A 30 -9.47 10.63 11.97
CA TYR A 30 -9.14 11.65 12.96
C TYR A 30 -9.15 11.02 14.36
N PRO A 31 -8.08 11.15 15.16
CA PRO A 31 -8.07 10.70 16.54
C PRO A 31 -8.89 11.65 17.42
N GLU A 32 -9.46 11.12 18.50
CA GLU A 32 -10.20 11.91 19.48
C GLU A 32 -9.22 12.58 20.46
N GLY A 33 -9.49 13.83 20.83
CA GLY A 33 -8.74 14.55 21.88
C GLY A 33 -7.31 14.99 21.52
N VAL A 34 -6.80 14.68 20.32
CA VAL A 34 -5.45 15.09 19.90
C VAL A 34 -5.44 15.65 18.49
N LYS A 35 -4.58 16.64 18.24
CA LYS A 35 -4.38 17.21 16.90
C LYS A 35 -3.49 16.27 16.09
N GLY A 36 -4.03 15.71 15.01
CA GLY A 36 -3.30 14.88 14.07
C GLY A 36 -4.22 13.98 13.26
N TYR A 37 -3.61 13.02 12.56
CA TYR A 37 -4.28 12.01 11.75
C TYR A 37 -3.85 10.63 12.20
N ARG A 38 -4.81 9.69 12.30
CA ARG A 38 -4.55 8.27 12.50
C ARG A 38 -4.11 7.68 11.18
N LEU A 39 -2.93 7.08 11.18
CA LEU A 39 -2.35 6.43 10.03
C LEU A 39 -2.01 4.99 10.37
N TRP A 40 -2.17 4.10 9.40
CA TRP A 40 -1.74 2.73 9.48
C TRP A 40 -0.42 2.55 8.73
N ASP A 41 0.64 2.17 9.44
CA ASP A 41 1.91 1.76 8.84
C ASP A 41 1.79 0.29 8.40
N ARG A 42 2.03 0.05 7.10
CA ARG A 42 1.94 -1.28 6.45
C ARG A 42 3.30 -1.98 6.39
N SER A 43 4.21 -1.62 7.30
CA SER A 43 5.54 -2.22 7.42
C SER A 43 5.48 -3.75 7.58
N GLN A 44 6.50 -4.44 7.03
CA GLN A 44 6.62 -5.90 7.04
C GLN A 44 6.71 -6.51 8.45
N SER A 45 7.02 -5.71 9.47
CA SER A 45 7.17 -6.16 10.86
C SER A 45 5.86 -6.22 11.65
N GLY A 46 4.74 -5.74 11.12
CA GLY A 46 3.44 -5.82 11.78
C GLY A 46 2.54 -4.59 11.58
N VAL A 47 1.38 -4.61 12.23
CA VAL A 47 0.39 -3.53 12.20
C VAL A 47 0.74 -2.48 13.24
N LYS A 48 1.18 -1.29 12.82
CA LYS A 48 1.41 -0.15 13.72
C LYS A 48 0.48 1.01 13.36
N ILE A 49 -0.26 1.51 14.34
CA ILE A 49 -1.05 2.73 14.20
C ILE A 49 -0.22 3.89 14.74
N ILE A 50 -0.04 4.93 13.93
CA ILE A 50 0.68 6.15 14.31
C ILE A 50 -0.25 7.36 14.23
N ILE A 51 0.02 8.36 15.05
CA ILE A 51 -0.66 9.66 14.99
C ILE A 51 0.37 10.70 14.57
N SER A 52 0.15 11.35 13.43
CA SER A 52 1.03 12.41 12.94
C SER A 52 0.25 13.63 12.47
N ARG A 53 0.84 14.81 12.67
CA ARG A 53 0.29 16.10 12.21
C ARG A 53 0.73 16.42 10.79
N ASP A 54 1.97 16.08 10.46
CA ASP A 54 2.61 16.40 9.18
C ASP A 54 2.50 15.21 8.23
N VAL A 55 1.43 15.25 7.44
CA VAL A 55 1.05 14.16 6.53
C VAL A 55 0.75 14.71 5.15
N LYS A 56 1.31 14.09 4.12
CA LYS A 56 0.97 14.34 2.71
C LYS A 56 0.01 13.27 2.22
N PHE A 57 -1.18 13.67 1.81
CA PHE A 57 -2.22 12.76 1.33
C PHE A 57 -2.17 12.67 -0.20
N ASN A 58 -2.15 11.45 -0.72
CA ASN A 58 -2.39 11.16 -2.13
C ASN A 58 -3.78 10.53 -2.26
N GLU A 59 -4.78 11.37 -2.51
CA GLU A 59 -6.19 10.93 -2.57
C GLU A 59 -6.53 10.16 -3.86
N SER A 60 -5.60 10.14 -4.84
CA SER A 60 -5.72 9.35 -6.07
C SER A 60 -5.35 7.88 -5.87
N GLU A 61 -4.56 7.55 -4.84
CA GLU A 61 -4.11 6.19 -4.55
C GLU A 61 -4.89 5.61 -3.38
N MET A 62 -5.52 4.46 -3.60
CA MET A 62 -6.37 3.77 -2.63
C MET A 62 -5.84 2.35 -2.37
N PRO A 63 -4.87 2.19 -1.44
CA PRO A 63 -4.19 0.93 -1.17
C PRO A 63 -5.10 -0.17 -0.58
N CYS A 64 -6.34 0.16 -0.22
CA CYS A 64 -7.37 -0.79 0.18
C CYS A 64 -8.10 -1.45 -1.00
N LEU A 65 -8.07 -0.85 -2.19
CA LEU A 65 -8.71 -1.37 -3.40
C LEU A 65 -7.74 -2.17 -4.27
N GLU A 66 -6.44 -1.88 -4.16
CA GLU A 66 -5.39 -2.60 -4.86
C GLU A 66 -4.86 -3.75 -4.00
N SER A 67 -5.44 -4.94 -4.22
CA SER A 67 -4.86 -6.20 -3.75
C SER A 67 -3.48 -6.41 -4.41
N GLU A 68 -2.45 -6.39 -3.57
CA GLU A 68 -1.13 -6.99 -3.77
C GLU A 68 -0.38 -6.60 -5.05
N LYS A 69 0.13 -5.36 -5.10
CA LYS A 69 1.43 -5.13 -5.74
C LYS A 69 2.41 -4.67 -4.68
N GLN A 70 3.24 -5.61 -4.23
CA GLN A 70 4.47 -5.30 -3.50
C GLN A 70 5.32 -4.42 -4.43
N GLN A 71 5.49 -3.15 -4.07
CA GLN A 71 6.49 -2.31 -4.70
C GLN A 71 7.77 -2.47 -3.87
N GLU A 72 8.73 -3.21 -4.44
CA GLU A 72 10.12 -3.16 -4.01
C GLU A 72 10.60 -1.71 -4.07
N THR A 73 11.10 -1.22 -2.94
CA THR A 73 11.84 0.03 -2.87
C THR A 73 13.15 -0.14 -3.66
N ILE A 74 13.23 0.39 -4.87
CA ILE A 74 14.52 0.65 -5.52
C ILE A 74 14.70 2.16 -5.57
N SER A 75 15.49 2.68 -4.64
CA SER A 75 16.05 4.02 -4.71
C SER A 75 17.15 4.05 -5.77
N GLY A 76 16.77 4.43 -7.00
CA GLY A 76 17.55 5.18 -7.98
C GLY A 76 18.86 4.59 -8.53
N GLU A 77 18.78 4.01 -9.75
CA GLU A 77 19.81 4.07 -10.81
C GLU A 77 19.11 4.03 -12.20
N SER A 78 19.77 4.57 -13.23
CA SER A 78 19.33 5.01 -14.58
C SER A 78 18.56 4.01 -15.50
N PRO A 79 18.02 4.45 -16.67
CA PRO A 79 16.99 3.72 -17.43
C PRO A 79 17.60 2.57 -18.24
N VAL A 80 16.93 1.42 -18.22
CA VAL A 80 17.19 0.33 -19.16
C VAL A 80 15.86 -0.13 -19.75
N GLU A 81 15.75 -0.02 -21.06
CA GLU A 81 14.61 -0.47 -21.86
C GLU A 81 14.32 -1.95 -21.64
N VAL A 82 13.04 -2.30 -21.43
CA VAL A 82 12.57 -3.66 -21.69
C VAL A 82 11.19 -3.59 -22.36
N GLU A 83 11.19 -3.61 -23.68
CA GLU A 83 10.12 -4.21 -24.47
C GLU A 83 10.07 -5.72 -24.15
N ARG A 84 8.89 -6.24 -23.77
CA ARG A 84 8.26 -7.42 -24.40
C ARG A 84 6.99 -7.90 -23.67
N VAL A 85 5.88 -7.74 -24.39
CA VAL A 85 4.79 -8.70 -24.69
C VAL A 85 4.09 -9.49 -23.56
N SER A 86 2.77 -9.23 -23.52
CA SER A 86 1.61 -10.04 -23.10
C SER A 86 1.79 -11.28 -22.21
N THR A 87 1.07 -11.30 -21.09
CA THR A 87 -0.18 -12.10 -21.01
C THR A 87 -1.18 -11.44 -20.06
N PRO A 88 -2.47 -11.35 -20.43
CA PRO A 88 -3.54 -10.99 -19.51
C PRO A 88 -3.92 -12.25 -18.71
N LEU A 89 -4.14 -12.10 -17.41
CA LEU A 89 -5.29 -12.64 -16.68
C LEU A 89 -5.01 -12.57 -15.16
N PRO A 90 -5.97 -12.08 -14.35
CA PRO A 90 -5.82 -12.02 -12.90
C PRO A 90 -5.82 -13.42 -12.28
N VAL A 91 -4.95 -13.60 -11.28
CA VAL A 91 -4.68 -14.84 -10.53
C VAL A 91 -5.91 -15.39 -9.77
N SER A 92 -7.03 -14.66 -9.77
CA SER A 92 -8.31 -15.10 -9.20
C SER A 92 -8.97 -16.26 -9.96
N LEU A 93 -8.64 -16.48 -11.24
CA LEU A 93 -9.26 -17.55 -12.05
C LEU A 93 -8.55 -18.91 -11.96
N VAL A 94 -7.28 -18.94 -11.52
CA VAL A 94 -6.50 -20.19 -11.43
C VAL A 94 -7.07 -21.12 -10.36
N ARG A 95 -7.62 -20.54 -9.28
CA ARG A 95 -8.18 -21.29 -8.15
C ARG A 95 -9.54 -21.95 -8.45
N TRP A 96 -10.32 -21.43 -9.40
CA TRP A 96 -11.60 -22.03 -9.81
C TRP A 96 -11.43 -23.25 -10.73
N ARG A 97 -10.37 -23.28 -11.54
CA ARG A 97 -10.15 -24.35 -12.55
C ARG A 97 -9.74 -25.69 -11.94
N VAL A 98 -9.28 -25.71 -10.69
CA VAL A 98 -8.94 -26.95 -9.97
C VAL A 98 -10.18 -27.58 -9.31
N ILE A 99 -11.16 -26.77 -8.91
CA ILE A 99 -12.32 -27.25 -8.15
C ILE A 99 -13.28 -28.04 -9.06
N THR A 100 -13.42 -27.65 -10.34
CA THR A 100 -14.36 -28.32 -11.25
C THR A 100 -13.88 -29.68 -11.77
N ASN A 101 -12.58 -29.96 -11.75
CA ASN A 101 -12.04 -31.25 -12.22
C ASN A 101 -12.10 -32.38 -11.18
N LYS A 102 -12.50 -32.09 -9.94
CA LYS A 102 -12.66 -33.11 -8.90
C LYS A 102 -14.11 -33.61 -8.75
N ILE A 103 -15.06 -32.98 -9.45
CA ILE A 103 -16.49 -33.32 -9.40
C ILE A 103 -16.90 -34.27 -10.54
N SER A 104 -16.04 -34.47 -11.55
CA SER A 104 -16.29 -35.34 -12.71
C SER A 104 -15.65 -36.75 -12.60
N ARG A 105 -15.23 -37.18 -11.40
CA ARG A 105 -14.72 -38.55 -11.12
C ARG A 105 -15.35 -39.19 -9.87
N LEU A 106 -16.62 -38.87 -9.58
CA LEU A 106 -17.49 -39.69 -8.74
C LEU A 106 -18.60 -40.27 -9.60
#